data_AF-A0AA95HP46-F1
#
_entry.id   AF-A0AA95HP46-F1
#
_cell.length_a   1.000
_cell.length_b   1.000
_cell.length_c   1.000
_cell.angle_alpha   90.00
_cell.angle_beta   90.00
_cell.angle_gamma   90.00
#
_symmetry.space_group_name_H-M   'P 1'
#
loop_
_entity.id
_entity.type
_entity.pdbx_description
1 polymer ?
#
loop_
_entity_poly.entity_id
_entity_poly.type
_entity_poly.pdbx_seq_one_letter_code
_entity_poly.pdbx_strand_id
1 'polypeptide(L)'
;MNKKFLSAILFGALMVSSTGTFVSCKDYDDDIDNINKELSTLKGDLSALQAKVNEGKWITSLAPTTGGFTVTFSDNTSYTITNGKDGAAGADAVKWEIGTDGFWYKNDVKTEYQAVGQAGEAGVAGVSPYIGENGNWFAYNTETKEVEDTGISAAGTSTYVVKNGDNYELHVYNQTTGNMSQSFFLLLLQQLL
;
A
#
# COMPACT_ATOMS: atom_id res chain seq x y z
N MET A 1 -24.32 -120.93 9.45
CA MET A 1 -23.49 -119.80 9.95
C MET A 1 -24.38 -118.78 10.64
N ASN A 2 -23.98 -118.34 11.83
CA ASN A 2 -24.79 -117.63 12.80
C ASN A 2 -24.97 -116.14 12.43
N LYS A 3 -25.90 -115.84 11.51
CA LYS A 3 -26.13 -114.49 10.93
C LYS A 3 -26.54 -113.41 11.95
N LYS A 4 -26.92 -113.81 13.17
CA LYS A 4 -27.32 -112.87 14.24
C LYS A 4 -26.13 -112.19 14.93
N PHE A 5 -24.93 -112.78 14.89
CA PHE A 5 -23.74 -112.20 15.53
C PHE A 5 -22.98 -111.22 14.63
N LEU A 6 -23.06 -111.39 13.31
CA LEU A 6 -22.38 -110.49 12.36
C LEU A 6 -23.07 -109.11 12.29
N SER A 7 -24.40 -109.08 12.39
CA SER A 7 -25.18 -107.83 12.41
C SER A 7 -24.96 -107.03 13.69
N ALA A 8 -24.77 -107.70 14.84
CA ALA A 8 -24.55 -107.04 16.12
C ALA A 8 -23.15 -106.40 16.21
N ILE A 9 -22.13 -107.06 15.66
CA ILE A 9 -20.77 -106.51 15.61
C ILE A 9 -20.66 -105.40 14.56
N LEU A 10 -21.37 -105.51 13.43
CA LEU A 10 -21.36 -104.47 12.39
C LEU A 10 -22.09 -103.19 12.84
N PHE A 11 -23.21 -103.31 13.57
CA PHE A 11 -23.87 -102.15 14.18
C PHE A 11 -23.10 -101.62 15.40
N GLY A 12 -22.45 -102.48 16.17
CA GLY A 12 -21.58 -102.07 17.28
C GLY A 12 -20.32 -101.33 16.81
N ALA A 13 -19.70 -101.78 15.71
CA ALA A 13 -18.53 -101.13 15.12
C ALA A 13 -18.89 -99.79 14.44
N LEU A 14 -20.06 -99.71 13.79
CA LEU A 14 -20.54 -98.47 13.15
C LEU A 14 -20.84 -97.37 14.17
N MET A 15 -21.33 -97.73 15.36
CA MET A 15 -21.61 -96.81 16.47
C MET A 15 -20.35 -96.40 17.26
N VAL A 16 -19.25 -97.16 17.16
CA VAL A 16 -17.96 -96.82 17.81
C VAL A 16 -17.07 -96.01 16.86
N SER A 17 -17.22 -96.14 15.54
CA SER A 17 -16.50 -95.32 14.56
C SER A 17 -17.08 -93.92 14.32
N SER A 18 -18.25 -93.59 14.88
CA SER A 18 -18.89 -92.27 14.71
C SER A 18 -18.49 -91.23 15.76
N THR A 19 -17.50 -91.50 16.62
CA THR A 19 -16.97 -90.57 17.63
C THR A 19 -15.88 -89.63 17.09
N GLY A 20 -15.77 -89.48 15.76
CA GLY A 20 -14.57 -88.90 15.13
C GLY A 20 -14.68 -87.59 14.37
N THR A 21 -15.85 -87.18 13.87
CA THR A 21 -15.96 -85.93 13.07
C THR A 21 -17.32 -85.25 13.19
N PHE A 22 -17.93 -85.27 14.38
CA PHE A 22 -18.71 -84.08 14.73
C PHE A 22 -17.66 -83.00 14.90
N VAL A 23 -17.64 -82.01 14.01
CA VAL A 23 -17.09 -80.70 14.36
C VAL A 23 -17.92 -80.28 15.56
N SER A 24 -17.40 -80.64 16.73
CA SER A 24 -18.05 -80.54 18.02
C SER A 24 -18.57 -79.12 18.12
N CYS A 25 -19.87 -78.97 18.37
CA CYS A 25 -20.60 -77.71 18.52
C CYS A 25 -20.12 -76.90 19.75
N LYS A 26 -18.80 -76.72 19.90
CA LYS A 26 -18.11 -76.29 21.13
C LYS A 26 -17.21 -75.07 20.92
N ASP A 27 -17.04 -74.59 19.70
CA ASP A 27 -16.37 -73.31 19.43
C ASP A 27 -17.38 -72.16 19.26
N TYR A 28 -18.57 -72.43 18.74
CA TYR A 28 -19.59 -71.39 18.58
C TYR A 28 -20.10 -70.79 19.89
N ASP A 29 -20.10 -71.53 21.00
CA ASP A 29 -20.54 -71.00 22.30
C ASP A 29 -19.63 -69.86 22.78
N ASP A 30 -18.30 -70.01 22.64
CA ASP A 30 -17.32 -68.99 23.01
C ASP A 30 -17.43 -67.76 22.08
N ASP A 31 -17.62 -67.98 20.78
CA ASP A 31 -17.86 -66.91 19.80
C ASP A 31 -19.17 -66.16 20.10
N ILE A 32 -20.25 -66.88 20.42
CA ILE A 32 -21.55 -66.32 20.80
C ILE A 32 -21.44 -65.49 22.08
N ASP A 33 -20.69 -65.97 23.08
CA ASP A 33 -20.45 -65.24 24.31
C ASP A 33 -19.65 -63.96 24.07
N ASN A 34 -18.61 -64.00 23.25
CA ASN A 34 -17.85 -62.81 22.86
C ASN A 34 -18.73 -61.81 22.11
N ILE A 35 -19.53 -62.28 21.14
CA ILE A 35 -20.50 -61.45 20.39
C ILE A 35 -21.51 -60.81 21.34
N ASN A 36 -22.07 -61.56 22.29
CA ASN A 36 -23.03 -61.03 23.26
C ASN A 36 -22.40 -59.97 24.17
N LYS A 37 -21.13 -60.15 24.55
CA LYS A 37 -20.37 -59.17 25.34
C LYS A 37 -20.11 -57.89 24.55
N GLU A 38 -19.69 -58.00 23.29
CA GLU A 38 -19.53 -56.85 22.39
C GLU A 38 -20.88 -56.14 22.17
N LEU A 39 -21.96 -56.90 21.94
CA LEU A 39 -23.31 -56.36 21.79
C LEU A 39 -23.77 -55.61 23.04
N SER A 40 -23.50 -56.15 24.23
CA SER A 40 -23.82 -55.48 25.49
C SER A 40 -23.02 -54.19 25.65
N THR A 41 -21.74 -54.21 25.26
CA THR A 41 -20.86 -53.02 25.31
C THR A 41 -21.37 -51.94 24.34
N LEU A 42 -21.64 -52.31 23.08
CA LEU A 42 -22.17 -51.41 22.07
C LEU A 42 -23.53 -50.81 22.45
N LYS A 43 -24.42 -51.60 23.06
CA LYS A 43 -25.67 -51.08 23.61
C LYS A 43 -25.43 -50.06 24.73
N GLY A 44 -24.44 -50.30 25.58
CA GLY A 44 -24.00 -49.37 26.62
C GLY A 44 -23.48 -48.06 26.02
N ASP A 45 -22.54 -48.16 25.07
CA ASP A 45 -21.94 -47.01 24.39
C ASP A 45 -22.99 -46.19 23.64
N LEU A 46 -23.92 -46.85 22.94
CA LEU A 46 -25.03 -46.21 22.25
C LEU A 46 -25.95 -45.47 23.24
N SER A 47 -26.23 -46.09 24.39
CA SER A 47 -27.04 -45.45 25.44
C SER A 47 -26.34 -44.23 26.02
N ALA A 48 -25.02 -44.32 26.26
CA ALA A 48 -24.22 -43.21 26.74
C ALA A 48 -24.14 -42.05 25.72
N LEU A 49 -23.98 -42.37 24.43
CA LEU A 49 -23.99 -41.38 23.35
C LEU A 49 -25.37 -40.71 23.23
N GLN A 50 -26.45 -41.49 23.27
CA GLN A 50 -27.81 -40.97 23.22
C GLN A 50 -28.09 -40.03 24.41
N ALA A 51 -27.61 -40.37 25.61
CA ALA A 51 -27.70 -39.50 26.77
C ALA A 51 -26.96 -38.16 26.53
N LYS A 52 -25.73 -38.21 26.01
CA LYS A 52 -24.95 -36.99 25.70
C LYS A 52 -25.61 -36.12 24.64
N VAL A 53 -26.22 -36.72 23.61
CA VAL A 53 -26.97 -36.00 22.58
C VAL A 53 -28.23 -35.35 23.16
N ASN A 54 -28.94 -36.04 24.05
CA ASN A 54 -30.14 -35.52 24.70
C ASN A 54 -29.83 -34.44 25.76
N GLU A 55 -28.69 -34.54 26.45
CA GLU A 55 -28.18 -33.52 27.38
C GLU A 55 -27.73 -32.25 26.64
N GLY A 56 -27.21 -32.40 25.41
CA GLY A 56 -26.72 -31.30 24.59
C GLY A 56 -27.85 -30.50 23.91
N LYS A 57 -27.64 -29.19 23.76
CA LYS A 57 -28.46 -28.35 22.87
C LYS A 57 -27.85 -28.36 21.48
N TRP A 58 -28.55 -28.96 20.52
CA TRP A 58 -28.14 -28.96 19.12
C TRP A 58 -29.08 -28.06 18.30
N ILE A 59 -28.60 -27.60 17.15
CA ILE A 59 -29.31 -26.63 16.31
C ILE A 59 -30.33 -27.37 15.42
N THR A 60 -31.60 -26.97 15.49
CA THR A 60 -32.70 -27.53 14.68
C THR A 60 -33.02 -26.68 13.46
N SER A 61 -32.77 -25.37 13.50
CA SER A 61 -33.05 -24.46 12.39
C SER A 61 -32.14 -23.25 12.38
N LEU A 62 -31.81 -22.79 11.17
CA LEU A 62 -31.27 -21.46 10.89
C LEU A 62 -32.20 -20.77 9.90
N ALA A 63 -32.78 -19.64 10.31
CA ALA A 63 -33.65 -18.83 9.47
C ALA A 63 -33.10 -17.41 9.32
N PRO A 64 -33.07 -16.83 8.10
CA PRO A 64 -32.71 -15.43 7.93
C PRO A 64 -33.74 -14.53 8.63
N THR A 65 -33.29 -13.42 9.18
CA THR A 65 -34.14 -12.35 9.73
C THR A 65 -33.62 -10.99 9.27
N THR A 66 -34.35 -9.92 9.57
CA THR A 66 -33.91 -8.57 9.21
C THR A 66 -32.60 -8.25 9.95
N GLY A 67 -31.53 -8.02 9.19
CA GLY A 67 -30.23 -7.69 9.75
C GLY A 67 -29.54 -8.85 10.48
N GLY A 68 -29.79 -10.10 10.11
CA GLY A 68 -29.08 -11.25 10.70
C GLY A 68 -29.76 -12.60 10.46
N PHE A 69 -29.62 -13.52 11.41
CA PHE A 69 -30.29 -14.83 11.40
C PHE A 69 -30.72 -15.27 12.80
N THR A 70 -31.81 -16.04 12.87
CA THR A 70 -32.30 -16.69 14.09
C THR A 70 -31.87 -18.15 14.11
N VAL A 71 -31.25 -18.58 15.20
CA VAL A 71 -30.84 -19.96 15.48
C VAL A 71 -31.86 -20.57 16.45
N THR A 72 -32.45 -21.70 16.09
CA THR A 72 -33.34 -22.47 16.96
C THR A 72 -32.63 -23.74 17.41
N PHE A 73 -32.77 -24.07 18.69
CA PHE A 73 -32.17 -25.24 19.32
C PHE A 73 -33.20 -26.36 19.55
N SER A 74 -32.71 -27.55 19.90
CA SER A 74 -33.49 -28.77 20.16
C SER A 74 -34.48 -28.67 21.33
N ASP A 75 -34.27 -27.73 22.24
CA ASP A 75 -35.20 -27.41 23.35
C ASP A 75 -36.25 -26.35 22.97
N ASN A 76 -36.34 -25.99 21.68
CA ASN A 76 -37.18 -24.92 21.13
C ASN A 76 -36.78 -23.50 21.57
N THR A 77 -35.66 -23.32 22.28
CA THR A 77 -35.13 -21.98 22.52
C THR A 77 -34.56 -21.40 21.23
N SER A 78 -34.62 -20.08 21.09
CA SER A 78 -34.13 -19.38 19.90
C SER A 78 -33.33 -18.14 20.28
N TYR A 79 -32.28 -17.87 19.50
CA TYR A 79 -31.41 -16.71 19.66
C TYR A 79 -31.23 -16.04 18.31
N THR A 80 -31.27 -14.70 18.30
CA THR A 80 -31.01 -13.93 17.08
C THR A 80 -29.58 -13.43 17.09
N ILE A 81 -28.84 -13.76 16.05
CA ILE A 81 -27.53 -13.19 15.75
C ILE A 81 -27.77 -12.05 14.78
N THR A 82 -27.39 -10.84 15.19
CA THR A 82 -27.53 -9.62 14.38
C THR A 82 -26.21 -9.29 13.69
N ASN A 83 -26.29 -8.63 12.55
CA ASN A 83 -25.16 -8.06 11.86
C ASN A 83 -24.48 -7.00 12.75
N GLY A 84 -23.18 -6.81 12.55
CA GLY A 84 -22.48 -5.68 13.14
C GLY A 84 -23.12 -4.35 12.75
N LYS A 85 -23.02 -3.35 13.63
CA LYS A 85 -23.38 -1.98 13.26
C LYS A 85 -22.43 -1.49 12.16
N ASP A 86 -22.95 -0.63 11.29
CA ASP A 86 -22.10 0.08 10.33
C ASP A 86 -21.00 0.85 11.07
N GLY A 87 -19.84 0.94 10.42
CA GLY A 87 -18.77 1.80 10.89
C GLY A 87 -19.22 3.26 10.95
N ALA A 88 -18.62 4.04 11.84
CA ALA A 88 -18.82 5.48 11.82
C ALA A 88 -18.42 6.03 10.44
N ALA A 89 -19.15 7.04 9.95
CA ALA A 89 -18.75 7.76 8.75
C ALA A 89 -17.31 8.26 8.91
N GLY A 90 -16.52 8.17 7.84
CA GLY A 90 -15.20 8.79 7.80
C GLY A 90 -15.31 10.31 8.00
N ALA A 91 -14.27 10.93 8.54
CA ALA A 91 -14.20 12.39 8.61
C ALA A 91 -14.24 12.99 7.20
N ASP A 92 -14.84 14.19 7.08
CA ASP A 92 -14.89 14.92 5.82
C ASP A 92 -13.47 15.19 5.29
N ALA A 93 -13.30 15.07 3.98
CA ALA A 93 -12.04 15.37 3.32
C ALA A 93 -11.71 16.87 3.46
N VAL A 94 -10.44 17.17 3.74
CA VAL A 94 -9.96 18.56 3.71
C VAL A 94 -9.90 19.02 2.25
N LYS A 95 -10.66 20.06 1.93
CA LYS A 95 -10.67 20.73 0.63
C LYS A 95 -9.53 21.75 0.58
N TRP A 96 -8.69 21.65 -0.43
CA TRP A 96 -7.66 22.64 -0.76
C TRP A 96 -7.97 23.29 -2.11
N GLU A 97 -7.95 24.61 -2.15
CA GLU A 97 -8.18 25.39 -3.38
C GLU A 97 -7.35 26.67 -3.39
N ILE A 98 -7.20 27.25 -4.58
CA ILE A 98 -6.53 28.54 -4.78
C ILE A 98 -7.61 29.61 -4.90
N GLY A 99 -7.60 30.58 -3.99
CA GLY A 99 -8.52 31.72 -4.04
C GLY A 99 -8.19 32.67 -5.19
N THR A 100 -9.16 33.49 -5.58
CA THR A 100 -8.97 34.52 -6.61
C THR A 100 -7.96 35.59 -6.22
N ASP A 101 -7.64 35.70 -4.94
CA ASP A 101 -6.59 36.54 -4.38
C ASP A 101 -5.19 35.90 -4.42
N GLY A 102 -5.07 34.68 -4.96
CA GLY A 102 -3.82 33.97 -5.14
C GLY A 102 -3.30 33.23 -3.91
N PHE A 103 -4.09 33.10 -2.83
CA PHE A 103 -3.71 32.36 -1.63
C PHE A 103 -4.28 30.94 -1.61
N TRP A 104 -3.64 30.03 -0.89
CA TRP A 104 -4.21 28.72 -0.58
C TRP A 104 -5.35 28.85 0.45
N TYR A 105 -6.44 28.14 0.23
CA TYR A 105 -7.56 28.01 1.15
C TYR A 105 -7.68 26.56 1.62
N LYS A 106 -7.91 26.37 2.92
CA LYS A 106 -8.17 25.09 3.57
C LYS A 106 -9.59 25.12 4.13
N ASN A 107 -10.51 24.35 3.55
CA ASN A 107 -11.93 24.36 3.91
C ASN A 107 -12.51 25.79 3.95
N ASP A 108 -12.34 26.52 2.85
CA ASP A 108 -12.79 27.90 2.68
C ASP A 108 -12.14 28.93 3.64
N VAL A 109 -11.13 28.53 4.43
CA VAL A 109 -10.32 29.42 5.27
C VAL A 109 -9.01 29.77 4.57
N LYS A 110 -8.79 31.06 4.35
CA LYS A 110 -7.56 31.61 3.76
C LYS A 110 -6.34 31.29 4.64
N THR A 111 -5.26 30.84 4.02
CA THR A 111 -3.94 30.67 4.66
C THR A 111 -3.03 31.89 4.42
N GLU A 112 -1.89 31.93 5.11
CA GLU A 112 -0.85 32.94 4.88
C GLU A 112 0.02 32.66 3.65
N TYR A 113 -0.14 31.50 3.00
CA TYR A 113 0.69 31.06 1.89
C TYR A 113 0.07 31.45 0.53
N GLN A 114 0.81 32.19 -0.28
CA GLN A 114 0.46 32.43 -1.69
C GLN A 114 0.71 31.17 -2.52
N ALA A 115 -0.26 30.83 -3.37
CA ALA A 115 -0.16 29.72 -4.32
C ALA A 115 0.61 30.11 -5.59
N VAL A 116 0.72 31.41 -5.87
CA VAL A 116 1.47 31.95 -7.00
C VAL A 116 2.66 32.76 -6.47
N GLY A 117 3.85 32.53 -7.02
CA GLY A 117 5.03 33.34 -6.69
C GLY A 117 4.90 34.77 -7.21
N GLN A 118 5.47 35.75 -6.49
CA GLN A 118 5.57 37.12 -7.01
C GLN A 118 6.53 37.18 -8.20
N ALA A 119 6.22 38.00 -9.20
CA ALA A 119 7.17 38.31 -10.26
C ALA A 119 8.41 38.97 -9.66
N GLY A 120 9.59 38.62 -10.16
CA GLY A 120 10.83 39.29 -9.79
C GLY A 120 10.82 40.76 -10.19
N GLU A 121 11.61 41.60 -9.51
CA GLU A 121 11.82 42.98 -9.93
C GLU A 121 12.43 43.04 -11.34
N ALA A 122 12.04 44.04 -12.13
CA ALA A 122 12.63 44.27 -13.43
C ALA A 122 14.13 44.61 -13.27
N GLY A 123 14.96 44.10 -14.17
CA GLY A 123 16.38 44.47 -14.22
C GLY A 123 16.57 45.95 -14.55
N VAL A 124 17.67 46.55 -14.09
CA VAL A 124 18.05 47.94 -14.43
C VAL A 124 18.57 47.99 -15.87
N ALA A 125 18.19 49.03 -16.62
CA ALA A 125 18.71 49.25 -17.97
C ALA A 125 20.23 49.51 -17.94
N GLY A 126 20.98 48.87 -18.83
CA GLY A 126 22.42 49.11 -18.98
C GLY A 126 22.70 50.51 -19.55
N VAL A 127 23.79 51.15 -19.11
CA VAL A 127 24.24 52.44 -19.62
C VAL A 127 25.45 52.24 -20.53
N SER A 128 25.37 52.71 -21.78
CA SER A 128 26.50 52.63 -22.73
C SER A 128 27.55 53.71 -22.43
N PRO A 129 28.86 53.43 -22.59
CA PRO A 129 29.90 54.44 -22.52
C PRO A 129 29.71 55.55 -23.55
N TYR A 130 30.06 56.79 -23.20
CA TYR A 130 29.97 57.95 -24.08
C TYR A 130 31.10 58.95 -23.84
N ILE A 131 31.21 59.95 -24.72
CA ILE A 131 32.21 61.04 -24.60
C ILE A 131 31.52 62.24 -23.95
N GLY A 132 32.03 62.69 -22.80
CA GLY A 132 31.51 63.86 -22.09
C GLY A 132 31.96 65.19 -22.72
N GLU A 133 31.38 66.29 -22.26
CA GLU A 133 31.66 67.65 -22.78
C GLU A 133 33.13 68.07 -22.61
N ASN A 134 33.82 67.50 -21.62
CA ASN A 134 35.26 67.71 -21.39
C ASN A 134 36.15 66.91 -22.36
N GLY A 135 35.57 66.09 -23.24
CA GLY A 135 36.27 65.27 -24.21
C GLY A 135 36.78 63.92 -23.66
N ASN A 136 36.46 63.58 -22.42
CA ASN A 136 36.83 62.30 -21.81
C ASN A 136 35.76 61.23 -22.01
N TRP A 137 36.16 59.95 -21.91
CA TRP A 137 35.24 58.82 -21.83
C TRP A 137 34.54 58.75 -20.48
N PHE A 138 33.23 58.55 -20.49
CA PHE A 138 32.38 58.25 -19.34
C PHE A 138 31.89 56.80 -19.43
N ALA A 139 31.95 56.07 -18.34
CA ALA A 139 31.52 54.67 -18.28
C ALA A 139 30.82 54.34 -16.95
N TYR A 140 29.94 53.34 -16.99
CA TYR A 140 29.26 52.88 -15.78
C TYR A 140 30.22 52.08 -14.89
N ASN A 141 30.32 52.50 -13.63
CA ASN A 141 31.09 51.82 -12.60
C ASN A 141 30.17 50.86 -11.83
N THR A 142 30.46 49.56 -11.88
CA THR A 142 29.65 48.53 -11.21
C THR A 142 29.75 48.55 -9.69
N GLU A 143 30.84 49.10 -9.15
CA GLU A 143 31.06 49.21 -7.70
C GLU A 143 30.25 50.36 -7.10
N THR A 144 30.31 51.54 -7.73
CA THR A 144 29.59 52.74 -7.27
C THR A 144 28.16 52.82 -7.79
N LYS A 145 27.85 52.05 -8.85
CA LYS A 145 26.56 52.06 -9.57
C LYS A 145 26.21 53.41 -10.20
N GLU A 146 27.23 54.16 -10.60
CA GLU A 146 27.10 55.47 -11.25
C GLU A 146 27.90 55.54 -12.54
N VAL A 147 27.58 56.51 -13.40
CA VAL A 147 28.39 56.83 -14.57
C VAL A 147 29.47 57.82 -14.16
N GLU A 148 30.73 57.48 -14.41
CA GLU A 148 31.88 58.25 -13.95
C GLU A 148 32.77 58.67 -15.11
N ASP A 149 33.40 59.84 -14.97
CA ASP A 149 34.49 60.27 -15.86
C ASP A 149 35.69 59.36 -15.65
N THR A 150 36.14 58.68 -16.70
CA THR A 150 37.31 57.81 -16.63
C THR A 150 38.63 58.57 -16.54
N GLY A 151 38.63 59.88 -16.83
CA GLY A 151 39.83 60.70 -16.97
C GLY A 151 40.61 60.45 -18.27
N ILE A 152 40.08 59.61 -19.18
CA ILE A 152 40.76 59.22 -20.41
C ILE A 152 40.19 60.04 -21.57
N SER A 153 41.03 60.86 -22.20
CA SER A 153 40.66 61.64 -23.39
C SER A 153 40.27 60.73 -24.56
N ALA A 154 39.16 61.05 -25.22
CA ALA A 154 38.74 60.39 -26.44
C ALA A 154 39.51 60.89 -27.68
N ALA A 155 40.20 62.03 -27.58
CA ALA A 155 40.93 62.64 -28.69
C ALA A 155 42.29 61.96 -28.92
N GLY A 156 42.54 61.46 -30.14
CA GLY A 156 43.80 60.81 -30.52
C GLY A 156 44.01 59.41 -29.95
N THR A 157 43.04 58.88 -29.22
CA THR A 157 43.11 57.59 -28.54
C THR A 157 42.63 56.45 -29.45
N SER A 158 43.45 55.41 -29.60
CA SER A 158 43.02 54.17 -30.25
C SER A 158 42.00 53.44 -29.38
N THR A 159 40.86 53.08 -29.97
CA THR A 159 39.79 52.31 -29.32
C THR A 159 39.42 51.08 -30.16
N TYR A 160 39.08 49.98 -29.50
CA TYR A 160 38.52 48.81 -30.14
C TYR A 160 37.58 48.07 -29.18
N VAL A 161 36.68 47.27 -29.75
CA VAL A 161 35.69 46.48 -29.00
C VAL A 161 35.98 45.00 -29.19
N VAL A 162 35.97 44.25 -28.09
CA VAL A 162 36.10 42.78 -28.09
C VAL A 162 34.80 42.16 -27.61
N LYS A 163 34.33 41.11 -28.28
CA LYS A 163 33.20 40.31 -27.78
C LYS A 163 33.70 39.36 -26.68
N ASN A 164 33.13 39.45 -25.49
CA ASN A 164 33.38 38.56 -24.36
C ASN A 164 32.08 37.89 -23.90
N GLY A 165 31.83 36.68 -24.38
CA GLY A 165 30.57 35.97 -24.14
C GLY A 165 29.36 36.69 -24.73
N ASP A 166 28.37 36.99 -23.89
CA ASP A 166 27.16 37.76 -24.23
C ASP A 166 27.37 39.29 -24.19
N ASN A 167 28.59 39.74 -23.86
CA ASN A 167 28.91 41.15 -23.65
C ASN A 167 29.98 41.65 -24.63
N TYR A 168 30.09 42.97 -24.70
CA TYR A 168 31.15 43.65 -25.43
C TYR A 168 31.99 44.48 -24.45
N GLU A 169 33.31 44.36 -24.57
CA GLU A 169 34.30 45.10 -23.80
C GLU A 169 34.93 46.19 -24.68
N LEU A 170 34.88 47.43 -24.20
CA LEU A 170 35.51 48.56 -24.85
C LEU A 170 36.91 48.76 -24.28
N HIS A 171 37.91 48.66 -25.14
CA HIS A 171 39.29 48.94 -24.81
C HIS A 171 39.67 50.34 -25.29
N VAL A 172 40.16 51.16 -24.35
CA VAL A 172 40.56 52.55 -24.60
C VAL A 172 42.03 52.72 -24.22
N TYR A 173 42.87 53.12 -25.18
CA TYR A 173 44.30 53.33 -24.92
C TYR A 173 44.55 54.62 -24.13
N ASN A 174 45.19 54.52 -22.96
CA ASN A 174 45.57 55.71 -22.21
C ASN A 174 46.96 56.19 -22.67
N GLN A 175 46.97 57.29 -23.43
CA GLN A 175 48.21 57.89 -23.97
C GLN A 175 49.15 58.44 -22.88
N THR A 176 48.64 58.75 -21.68
CA THR A 176 49.44 59.28 -20.56
C THR A 176 50.17 58.18 -19.81
N THR A 177 49.52 57.03 -19.60
CA THR A 177 50.12 55.90 -18.86
C THR A 177 50.74 54.85 -19.77
N GLY A 178 50.46 54.91 -21.08
CA GLY A 178 50.94 53.93 -22.07
C GLY A 178 50.23 52.58 -22.01
N ASN A 179 49.19 52.44 -21.20
CA ASN A 179 48.48 51.18 -20.96
C ASN A 179 47.05 51.20 -21.51
N MET A 180 46.51 50.03 -21.84
CA MET A 180 45.09 49.88 -22.17
C MET A 180 44.26 49.98 -20.88
N SER A 181 43.29 50.88 -20.85
CA SER A 181 42.21 50.86 -19.86
C SER A 181 41.02 50.07 -20.41
N GLN A 182 40.40 49.26 -19.55
CA GLN A 182 39.19 48.52 -19.86
C GLN A 182 38.01 49.24 -19.21
N SER A 183 37.00 49.61 -20.01
CA SER A 183 35.75 50.19 -19.51
C SER A 183 34.58 49.27 -19.88
N PHE A 184 33.70 49.04 -18.91
CA PHE A 184 32.83 47.86 -18.85
C PHE A 184 31.42 48.03 -19.47
N PHE A 185 30.95 46.88 -20.00
CA PHE A 185 29.61 46.43 -20.42
C PHE A 185 28.77 47.28 -21.39
N LEU A 186 28.84 46.91 -22.69
CA LEU A 186 27.72 47.09 -23.62
C LEU A 186 26.79 45.87 -23.53
N LEU A 187 25.66 45.99 -22.81
CA LEU A 187 24.58 45.00 -22.96
C LEU A 187 23.81 45.32 -24.23
N LEU A 188 23.70 44.35 -25.13
CA LEU A 188 22.70 44.40 -26.18
C LEU A 188 21.34 44.27 -25.50
N LEU A 189 20.52 45.31 -25.56
CA LEU A 189 19.11 45.19 -25.23
C LEU A 189 18.51 44.21 -26.25
N GLN A 190 18.50 42.91 -25.96
CA GLN A 190 17.61 42.01 -26.67
C GLN A 190 16.20 42.44 -26.29
N GLN A 191 15.58 43.24 -27.16
CA GLN A 191 14.16 43.49 -27.11
C GLN A 191 13.48 42.14 -27.28
N LEU A 192 13.03 41.56 -26.17
CA LEU A 192 12.12 40.43 -26.16
C LEU A 192 10.75 40.95 -26.60
N LEU A 193 10.42 40.65 -27.85
CA LEU A 193 9.04 40.60 -28.37
C LEU A 193 8.27 39.46 -27.70
#